data_AF-A0AAD4J1Q5-F1
#
_entry.id   AF-A0AAD4J1Q5-F1
#
_cell.length_a   1.000
_cell.length_b   1.000
_cell.length_c   1.000
_cell.angle_alpha   90.00
_cell.angle_beta   90.00
_cell.angle_gamma   90.00
#
_symmetry.space_group_name_H-M   'P 1'
#
loop_
_entity.id
_entity.type
_entity.pdbx_description
1 polymer ?
#
loop_
_entity_poly.entity_id
_entity_poly.type
_entity_poly.pdbx_seq_one_letter_code
_entity_poly.pdbx_strand_id
1 'polypeptide(L)'
;MRRQRWRKSLKSFIDPGKDEQLRGIKSEIDGKVQKIFSFLKEKDGDDRNEALANLIEDFHKQYESLYDRYGHLTGELRNKFHGKRGKDSASSSSDSSDSDDSPTESGKTNGEVEIKIEENPSVSISEREELEKKLAAAVDEKEALHQEYQTALKSKNGDVSLLRDENAQLQFRNSEMEKVLMVKENEFSDLQKKFGDRESELSERIMTLTADVNNLREQLGYTSDQKSESDRIVEKQRGEMSEILVQIENMKEELSRAENRNTELGNKTVEQEREMQEQRDEFMKLSEEHKQLEVRFRDCQESLVLSEKKIEEISDQFRESMTAKNQDINQLEETIDELKSDLEMREDEISTLVENMRATEVKQRLSGQKLRITEQVLSEKEENHQKRVEKLQEEQRLLEQRIASLAGIVSIYKEAQVNLVADISEKMNETLMGIDTFSVKFEEDYGHLESRIYEIGNELKVVVNWITGNNAEKDELKKEIVSLLQQLKDEKGKELVMREKIEEMEMRLQNNEDERKSLTDTVRQQEEKAKELEAMIELKEEKVGELERKLREKDSGILSLSEEKREAIRQLCIWIDFHHDRYEDLKDMIVKRRGGRGQIAA
;
A
#
# COMPACT_ATOMS: atom_id res chain seq x y z
N MET A 1 86.92 -41.70 -65.65
CA MET A 1 86.46 -41.41 -64.27
C MET A 1 87.04 -40.07 -63.77
N ARG A 2 86.25 -38.98 -63.65
CA ARG A 2 86.77 -37.70 -63.05
C ARG A 2 85.81 -36.92 -62.12
N ARG A 3 84.49 -37.20 -62.07
CA ARG A 3 83.53 -36.42 -61.24
C ARG A 3 83.47 -36.77 -59.74
N GLN A 4 83.98 -37.93 -59.30
CA GLN A 4 83.87 -38.35 -57.88
C GLN A 4 84.91 -37.71 -56.93
N ARG A 5 86.05 -37.20 -57.43
CA ARG A 5 87.15 -36.72 -56.57
C ARG A 5 86.77 -35.46 -55.75
N TRP A 6 85.90 -34.61 -56.30
CA TRP A 6 85.46 -33.36 -55.66
C TRP A 6 84.61 -33.59 -54.39
N ARG A 7 83.64 -34.53 -54.42
CA ARG A 7 82.75 -34.78 -53.28
C ARG A 7 83.47 -35.31 -52.03
N LYS A 8 84.63 -35.98 -52.19
CA LYS A 8 85.43 -36.44 -51.04
C LYS A 8 86.22 -35.32 -50.37
N SER A 9 86.59 -34.25 -51.09
CA SER A 9 87.40 -33.16 -50.52
C SER A 9 86.59 -32.26 -49.59
N LEU A 10 85.31 -32.01 -49.87
CA LEU A 10 84.45 -31.18 -49.01
C LEU A 10 84.20 -31.80 -47.63
N LYS A 11 84.22 -33.13 -47.52
CA LYS A 11 83.93 -33.84 -46.26
C LYS A 11 85.05 -33.77 -45.21
N SER A 12 86.18 -33.12 -45.51
CA SER A 12 87.27 -32.83 -44.56
C SER A 12 87.36 -31.35 -44.16
N PHE A 13 86.44 -30.49 -44.62
CA PHE A 13 86.38 -29.08 -44.20
C PHE A 13 85.40 -28.81 -43.05
N ILE A 14 84.57 -29.80 -42.69
CA ILE A 14 83.63 -29.71 -41.57
C ILE A 14 84.29 -30.36 -40.36
N ASP A 15 84.55 -29.55 -39.34
CA ASP A 15 85.11 -29.94 -38.06
C ASP A 15 84.00 -30.60 -37.21
N PRO A 16 84.09 -31.90 -36.85
CA PRO A 16 83.03 -32.59 -36.11
C PRO A 16 82.69 -31.94 -34.77
N GLY A 17 83.66 -31.30 -34.10
CA GLY A 17 83.42 -30.60 -32.83
C GLY A 17 82.51 -29.37 -33.00
N LYS A 18 82.54 -28.73 -34.18
CA LYS A 18 81.66 -27.60 -34.51
C LYS A 18 80.26 -28.06 -34.89
N ASP A 19 80.13 -29.20 -35.58
CA ASP A 19 78.82 -29.82 -35.86
C ASP A 19 78.11 -30.25 -34.57
N GLU A 20 78.82 -30.79 -33.58
CA GLU A 20 78.24 -31.17 -32.29
C GLU A 20 77.78 -29.94 -31.48
N GLN A 21 78.57 -28.85 -31.48
CA GLN A 21 78.16 -27.56 -30.91
C GLN A 21 76.93 -26.98 -31.62
N LEU A 22 76.88 -27.04 -32.95
CA LEU A 22 75.72 -26.58 -33.73
C LEU A 22 74.48 -27.44 -33.45
N ARG A 23 74.65 -28.74 -33.19
CA ARG A 23 73.56 -29.64 -32.77
C ARG A 23 73.01 -29.22 -31.40
N GLY A 24 73.89 -28.95 -30.42
CA GLY A 24 73.53 -28.48 -29.08
C GLY A 24 72.82 -27.13 -29.09
N ILE A 25 73.41 -26.12 -29.75
CA ILE A 25 72.82 -24.79 -29.91
C ILE A 25 71.47 -24.87 -30.63
N LYS A 26 71.34 -25.71 -31.67
CA LYS A 26 70.04 -25.94 -32.32
C LYS A 26 69.02 -26.54 -31.35
N SER A 27 69.37 -27.54 -30.55
CA SER A 27 68.42 -28.11 -29.57
C SER A 27 68.04 -27.14 -28.45
N GLU A 28 68.95 -26.23 -28.05
CA GLU A 28 68.65 -25.14 -27.12
C GLU A 28 67.69 -24.12 -27.76
N ILE A 29 67.91 -23.76 -29.02
CA ILE A 29 67.01 -22.93 -29.84
C ILE A 29 65.63 -23.58 -29.96
N ASP A 30 65.54 -24.82 -30.44
CA ASP A 30 64.25 -25.52 -30.65
C ASP A 30 63.47 -25.62 -29.33
N GLY A 31 64.15 -25.85 -28.19
CA GLY A 31 63.56 -25.84 -26.86
C GLY A 31 63.06 -24.46 -26.40
N LYS A 32 63.81 -23.39 -26.65
CA LYS A 32 63.36 -22.01 -26.34
C LYS A 32 62.21 -21.57 -27.26
N VAL A 33 62.21 -21.94 -28.55
CA VAL A 33 61.08 -21.68 -29.47
C VAL A 33 59.81 -22.37 -28.96
N GLN A 34 59.88 -23.64 -28.53
CA GLN A 34 58.73 -24.32 -27.93
C GLN A 34 58.23 -23.61 -26.66
N LYS A 35 59.13 -23.04 -25.86
CA LYS A 35 58.78 -22.27 -24.66
C LYS A 35 58.07 -20.96 -25.01
N ILE A 36 58.56 -20.21 -26.01
CA ILE A 36 57.85 -19.05 -26.60
C ILE A 36 56.46 -19.45 -27.10
N PHE A 37 56.35 -20.57 -27.83
CA PHE A 37 55.07 -21.09 -28.33
C PHE A 37 54.10 -21.50 -27.21
N SER A 38 54.59 -21.89 -26.04
CA SER A 38 53.74 -22.15 -24.86
C SER A 38 53.24 -20.86 -24.20
N PHE A 39 54.10 -19.83 -24.07
CA PHE A 39 53.68 -18.53 -23.51
C PHE A 39 52.70 -17.79 -24.42
N LEU A 40 52.81 -17.93 -25.74
CA LEU A 40 51.85 -17.38 -26.72
C LEU A 40 50.48 -18.10 -26.76
N LYS A 41 50.31 -19.20 -26.00
CA LYS A 41 49.10 -20.04 -26.07
C LYS A 41 48.19 -19.94 -24.84
N GLU A 42 48.70 -19.41 -23.73
CA GLU A 42 47.88 -19.05 -22.56
C GLU A 42 47.60 -17.54 -22.57
N LYS A 43 46.39 -17.14 -22.17
CA LYS A 43 45.99 -15.74 -22.18
C LYS A 43 46.32 -15.00 -20.88
N ASP A 44 46.72 -13.74 -21.10
CA ASP A 44 46.65 -12.58 -20.22
C ASP A 44 47.48 -12.57 -18.92
N GLY A 45 47.87 -11.36 -18.49
CA GLY A 45 48.81 -11.09 -17.39
C GLY A 45 50.03 -10.32 -17.87
N ASP A 46 50.11 -9.02 -17.55
CA ASP A 46 51.01 -8.07 -18.22
C ASP A 46 52.50 -8.34 -17.98
N ASP A 47 52.87 -8.83 -16.78
CA ASP A 47 54.23 -9.28 -16.44
C ASP A 47 54.78 -10.36 -17.42
N ARG A 48 53.90 -11.12 -18.10
CA ARG A 48 54.31 -12.10 -19.12
C ARG A 48 54.77 -11.44 -20.41
N ASN A 49 54.33 -10.22 -20.73
CA ASN A 49 54.75 -9.48 -21.92
C ASN A 49 56.23 -9.07 -21.81
N GLU A 50 56.68 -8.58 -20.65
CA GLU A 50 58.09 -8.22 -20.42
C GLU A 50 58.99 -9.46 -20.41
N ALA A 51 58.55 -10.56 -19.78
CA ALA A 51 59.28 -11.83 -19.82
C ALA A 51 59.41 -12.41 -21.24
N LEU A 52 58.36 -12.27 -22.06
CA LEU A 52 58.35 -12.70 -23.46
C LEU A 52 59.22 -11.80 -24.35
N ALA A 53 59.19 -10.48 -24.13
CA ALA A 53 60.02 -9.51 -24.86
C ALA A 53 61.52 -9.76 -24.61
N ASN A 54 61.93 -9.94 -23.35
CA ASN A 54 63.31 -10.29 -23.00
C ASN A 54 63.75 -11.61 -23.66
N LEU A 55 62.88 -12.63 -23.69
CA LEU A 55 63.18 -13.92 -24.32
C LEU A 55 63.28 -13.84 -25.86
N ILE A 56 62.57 -12.88 -26.49
CA ILE A 56 62.69 -12.57 -27.92
C ILE A 56 63.97 -11.79 -28.21
N GLU A 57 64.36 -10.84 -27.35
CA GLU A 57 65.59 -10.05 -27.50
C GLU A 57 66.84 -10.94 -27.37
N ASP A 58 66.87 -11.85 -26.40
CA ASP A 58 67.92 -12.87 -26.30
C ASP A 58 67.96 -13.82 -27.50
N PHE A 59 66.79 -14.12 -28.09
CA PHE A 59 66.72 -14.86 -29.35
C PHE A 59 67.37 -14.09 -30.51
N HIS A 60 67.12 -12.78 -30.58
CA HIS A 60 67.70 -11.92 -31.60
C HIS A 60 69.23 -11.86 -31.48
N LYS A 61 69.75 -11.66 -30.26
CA LYS A 61 71.20 -11.69 -29.96
C LYS A 61 71.85 -13.04 -30.32
N GLN A 62 71.19 -14.17 -30.02
CA GLN A 62 71.68 -15.50 -30.41
C GLN A 62 71.61 -15.72 -31.94
N TYR A 63 70.67 -15.10 -32.64
CA TYR A 63 70.57 -15.16 -34.10
C TYR A 63 71.63 -14.29 -34.80
N GLU A 64 71.90 -13.08 -34.31
CA GLU A 64 72.98 -12.21 -34.82
C GLU A 64 74.35 -12.88 -34.65
N SER A 65 74.62 -13.46 -33.46
CA SER A 65 75.86 -14.19 -33.20
C SER A 65 76.07 -15.39 -34.14
N LEU A 66 74.99 -16.05 -34.57
CA LEU A 66 75.04 -17.10 -35.60
C LEU A 66 75.36 -16.53 -36.99
N TYR A 67 74.83 -15.34 -37.32
CA TYR A 67 75.10 -14.63 -38.57
C TYR A 67 76.55 -14.14 -38.67
N ASP A 68 77.12 -13.58 -37.61
CA ASP A 68 78.54 -13.23 -37.53
C ASP A 68 79.44 -14.45 -37.77
N ARG A 69 79.11 -15.58 -37.12
CA ARG A 69 79.83 -16.85 -37.28
C ARG A 69 79.73 -17.38 -38.72
N TYR A 70 78.62 -17.16 -39.42
CA TYR A 70 78.46 -17.45 -40.85
C TYR A 70 79.23 -16.47 -41.75
N GLY A 71 79.31 -15.20 -41.36
CA GLY A 71 80.14 -14.18 -42.00
C GLY A 71 81.61 -14.55 -41.95
N HIS A 72 82.12 -14.95 -40.78
CA HIS A 72 83.47 -15.47 -40.61
C HIS A 72 83.73 -16.72 -41.47
N LEU A 73 82.81 -17.69 -41.48
CA LEU A 73 82.95 -18.91 -42.30
C LEU A 73 82.99 -18.59 -43.81
N THR A 74 82.17 -17.65 -44.25
CA THR A 74 82.11 -17.18 -45.65
C THR A 74 83.38 -16.39 -46.03
N GLY A 75 83.91 -15.60 -45.10
CA GLY A 75 85.21 -14.92 -45.22
C GLY A 75 86.39 -15.89 -45.34
N GLU A 76 86.40 -16.96 -44.52
CA GLU A 76 87.39 -18.04 -44.61
C GLU A 76 87.32 -18.77 -45.96
N LEU A 77 86.12 -19.05 -46.47
CA LEU A 77 85.93 -19.66 -47.79
C LEU A 77 86.43 -18.74 -48.92
N ARG A 78 86.13 -17.43 -48.85
CA ARG A 78 86.55 -16.44 -49.85
C ARG A 78 88.07 -16.26 -49.87
N ASN A 79 88.71 -16.18 -48.71
CA ASN A 79 90.17 -16.05 -48.59
C ASN A 79 90.93 -17.30 -49.08
N LYS A 80 90.29 -18.48 -49.07
CA LYS A 80 90.89 -19.74 -49.54
C LYS A 80 90.67 -20.03 -51.04
N PHE A 81 89.96 -19.17 -51.78
CA PHE A 81 89.61 -19.41 -53.19
C PHE A 81 90.24 -18.44 -54.22
N HIS A 82 91.05 -17.46 -53.79
CA HIS A 82 91.72 -16.53 -54.71
C HIS A 82 93.19 -16.89 -54.98
N GLY A 83 93.46 -17.50 -56.14
CA GLY A 83 94.81 -17.78 -56.63
C GLY A 83 94.93 -17.59 -58.14
N LYS A 84 95.30 -16.36 -58.58
CA LYS A 84 95.38 -15.88 -59.99
C LYS A 84 94.03 -15.84 -60.74
N ARG A 85 93.87 -15.15 -61.87
CA ARG A 85 94.35 -13.83 -62.40
C ARG A 85 93.65 -13.63 -63.76
N GLY A 86 93.25 -12.42 -64.13
CA GLY A 86 92.90 -12.12 -65.54
C GLY A 86 92.35 -10.72 -65.80
N LYS A 87 92.98 -9.98 -66.73
CA LYS A 87 92.42 -8.87 -67.54
C LYS A 87 93.48 -8.43 -68.58
N ASP A 88 93.07 -8.27 -69.84
CA ASP A 88 93.96 -8.22 -71.02
C ASP A 88 93.52 -7.14 -72.06
N SER A 89 94.36 -6.82 -73.08
CA SER A 89 93.96 -6.03 -74.27
C SER A 89 94.99 -5.98 -75.44
N ALA A 90 94.55 -6.22 -76.71
CA ALA A 90 95.05 -5.77 -78.06
C ALA A 90 95.52 -6.82 -79.15
N SER A 91 95.37 -6.49 -80.47
CA SER A 91 95.85 -7.15 -81.75
C SER A 91 95.16 -8.43 -82.32
N SER A 92 95.24 -8.88 -83.61
CA SER A 92 95.58 -8.31 -84.98
C SER A 92 95.35 -9.35 -86.16
N SER A 93 95.43 -8.93 -87.46
CA SER A 93 95.69 -9.73 -88.72
C SER A 93 94.53 -10.56 -89.38
N SER A 94 94.49 -11.03 -90.67
CA SER A 94 95.18 -10.81 -92.00
C SER A 94 94.48 -11.57 -93.20
N ASP A 95 94.82 -11.37 -94.50
CA ASP A 95 94.25 -12.05 -95.71
C ASP A 95 95.29 -12.40 -96.87
N SER A 96 94.88 -12.67 -98.13
CA SER A 96 95.46 -13.62 -99.16
C SER A 96 96.13 -13.09 -100.49
N SER A 97 96.42 -13.95 -101.52
CA SER A 97 97.25 -13.68 -102.76
C SER A 97 97.09 -14.73 -103.92
N ASP A 98 97.44 -14.44 -105.21
CA ASP A 98 97.27 -15.32 -106.44
C ASP A 98 98.07 -14.87 -107.73
N SER A 99 98.51 -15.73 -108.71
CA SER A 99 99.14 -15.33 -110.06
C SER A 99 99.48 -16.41 -111.16
N ASP A 100 99.99 -15.96 -112.35
CA ASP A 100 100.75 -16.63 -113.50
C ASP A 100 99.96 -17.31 -114.69
N ASP A 101 100.37 -17.48 -115.98
CA ASP A 101 101.41 -16.89 -116.93
C ASP A 101 101.07 -17.08 -118.48
N SER A 102 101.92 -17.64 -119.38
CA SER A 102 101.86 -17.64 -120.89
C SER A 102 102.76 -18.76 -121.56
N PRO A 103 103.33 -18.79 -122.84
CA PRO A 103 103.27 -18.01 -124.11
C PRO A 103 103.18 -18.86 -125.46
N THR A 104 104.07 -18.66 -126.49
CA THR A 104 104.30 -19.39 -127.82
C THR A 104 103.53 -18.91 -129.10
N GLU A 105 103.79 -19.22 -130.41
CA GLU A 105 104.77 -20.04 -131.23
C GLU A 105 104.80 -19.65 -132.77
N SER A 106 105.79 -20.12 -133.57
CA SER A 106 105.94 -20.27 -135.07
C SER A 106 106.28 -19.02 -135.95
N GLY A 107 107.02 -19.04 -137.10
CA GLY A 107 107.91 -20.02 -137.80
C GLY A 107 108.19 -19.67 -139.32
N LYS A 108 109.38 -19.99 -139.93
CA LYS A 108 109.71 -20.14 -141.42
C LYS A 108 111.24 -20.24 -141.81
N THR A 109 111.59 -20.81 -142.99
CA THR A 109 112.96 -21.00 -143.62
C THR A 109 112.88 -20.97 -145.20
N ASN A 110 113.84 -21.25 -146.14
CA ASN A 110 115.24 -21.79 -146.22
C ASN A 110 115.95 -21.40 -147.60
N GLY A 111 117.18 -21.89 -147.96
CA GLY A 111 117.82 -21.73 -149.31
C GLY A 111 119.14 -22.52 -149.58
N GLU A 112 119.51 -22.83 -150.85
CA GLU A 112 120.56 -23.82 -151.26
C GLU A 112 121.11 -23.65 -152.73
N VAL A 113 122.14 -24.44 -153.13
CA VAL A 113 122.70 -24.72 -154.51
C VAL A 113 123.40 -23.57 -155.30
N GLU A 114 124.14 -23.70 -156.44
CA GLU A 114 124.55 -24.78 -157.40
C GLU A 114 125.87 -24.36 -158.17
N ILE A 115 126.62 -25.26 -158.86
CA ILE A 115 127.96 -24.97 -159.51
C ILE A 115 128.24 -25.80 -160.81
N LYS A 116 128.75 -25.19 -161.92
CA LYS A 116 129.22 -25.84 -163.20
C LYS A 116 130.27 -25.02 -164.01
N ILE A 117 130.66 -25.43 -165.24
CA ILE A 117 131.91 -26.14 -165.65
C ILE A 117 132.17 -25.99 -167.20
N GLU A 118 133.42 -26.06 -167.70
CA GLU A 118 133.81 -25.98 -169.14
C GLU A 118 135.01 -26.91 -169.55
N GLU A 119 135.31 -27.07 -170.86
CA GLU A 119 136.20 -28.11 -171.43
C GLU A 119 137.46 -27.64 -172.21
N ASN A 120 138.40 -28.58 -172.42
CA ASN A 120 139.41 -28.71 -173.52
C ASN A 120 140.69 -27.82 -173.49
N PRO A 121 141.82 -28.24 -174.12
CA PRO A 121 142.31 -29.62 -174.40
C PRO A 121 143.84 -29.89 -174.20
N SER A 122 144.23 -31.17 -174.33
CA SER A 122 145.53 -31.72 -174.84
C SER A 122 146.73 -32.09 -173.92
N VAL A 123 146.95 -33.41 -173.78
CA VAL A 123 148.22 -34.22 -173.75
C VAL A 123 149.37 -33.78 -172.80
N SER A 124 149.70 -34.53 -171.74
CA SER A 124 150.62 -35.70 -171.81
C SER A 124 150.48 -36.66 -170.61
N ILE A 125 151.11 -37.85 -170.65
CA ILE A 125 150.77 -39.00 -169.78
C ILE A 125 151.93 -39.35 -168.81
N SER A 126 151.86 -38.91 -167.55
CA SER A 126 152.66 -39.50 -166.45
C SER A 126 152.13 -39.25 -165.03
N GLU A 127 151.38 -38.18 -164.78
CA GLU A 127 150.92 -37.80 -163.41
C GLU A 127 149.70 -38.61 -162.91
N ARG A 128 149.19 -39.54 -163.72
CA ARG A 128 147.87 -40.17 -163.53
C ARG A 128 147.82 -41.15 -162.35
N GLU A 129 148.90 -41.90 -162.13
CA GLU A 129 148.96 -42.99 -161.13
C GLU A 129 148.95 -42.47 -159.68
N GLU A 130 149.49 -41.27 -159.41
CA GLU A 130 149.50 -40.71 -158.06
C GLU A 130 148.12 -40.16 -157.65
N LEU A 131 147.29 -39.78 -158.62
CA LEU A 131 145.91 -39.34 -158.38
C LEU A 131 144.96 -40.52 -158.11
N GLU A 132 145.11 -41.66 -158.82
CA GLU A 132 144.31 -42.86 -158.54
C GLU A 132 144.44 -43.32 -157.08
N LYS A 133 145.66 -43.26 -156.53
CA LYS A 133 145.94 -43.70 -155.15
C LYS A 133 145.32 -42.78 -154.09
N LYS A 134 145.14 -41.49 -154.39
CA LYS A 134 144.41 -40.52 -153.55
C LYS A 134 142.89 -40.69 -153.70
N LEU A 135 142.41 -41.02 -154.90
CA LEU A 135 141.00 -41.26 -155.18
C LEU A 135 140.47 -42.48 -154.40
N ALA A 136 141.24 -43.58 -154.34
CA ALA A 136 140.87 -44.79 -153.59
C ALA A 136 140.61 -44.51 -152.10
N ALA A 137 141.57 -43.87 -151.41
CA ALA A 137 141.44 -43.56 -149.99
C ALA A 137 140.24 -42.64 -149.68
N ALA A 138 139.96 -41.67 -150.57
CA ALA A 138 138.79 -40.80 -150.44
C ALA A 138 137.45 -41.51 -150.72
N VAL A 139 137.46 -42.59 -151.51
CA VAL A 139 136.29 -43.48 -151.67
C VAL A 139 136.07 -44.33 -150.43
N ASP A 140 137.13 -44.94 -149.88
CA ASP A 140 137.04 -45.75 -148.65
C ASP A 140 136.55 -44.90 -147.45
N GLU A 141 137.08 -43.69 -147.28
CA GLU A 141 136.67 -42.75 -146.23
C GLU A 141 135.21 -42.30 -146.41
N LYS A 142 134.80 -42.00 -147.65
CA LYS A 142 133.40 -41.68 -147.99
C LYS A 142 132.46 -42.84 -147.72
N GLU A 143 132.85 -44.08 -148.03
CA GLU A 143 132.03 -45.26 -147.75
C GLU A 143 131.93 -45.57 -146.26
N ALA A 144 133.02 -45.39 -145.50
CA ALA A 144 133.00 -45.48 -144.04
C ALA A 144 132.05 -44.43 -143.43
N LEU A 145 132.18 -43.16 -143.82
CA LEU A 145 131.27 -42.09 -143.38
C LEU A 145 129.82 -42.33 -143.84
N HIS A 146 129.59 -42.92 -145.01
CA HIS A 146 128.24 -43.28 -145.45
C HIS A 146 127.66 -44.43 -144.61
N GLN A 147 128.45 -45.43 -144.22
CA GLN A 147 128.02 -46.51 -143.33
C GLN A 147 127.77 -46.01 -141.91
N GLU A 148 128.60 -45.11 -141.38
CA GLU A 148 128.38 -44.44 -140.09
C GLU A 148 127.12 -43.58 -140.13
N TYR A 149 126.95 -42.74 -141.16
CA TYR A 149 125.72 -41.96 -141.35
C TYR A 149 124.49 -42.85 -141.48
N GLN A 150 124.56 -43.95 -142.25
CA GLN A 150 123.43 -44.86 -142.45
C GLN A 150 123.10 -45.66 -141.18
N THR A 151 124.08 -45.99 -140.32
CA THR A 151 123.84 -46.64 -139.03
C THR A 151 123.32 -45.66 -137.97
N ALA A 152 123.88 -44.45 -137.91
CA ALA A 152 123.35 -43.36 -137.08
C ALA A 152 121.90 -42.99 -137.47
N LEU A 153 121.59 -42.95 -138.77
CA LEU A 153 120.23 -42.66 -139.27
C LEU A 153 119.27 -43.82 -138.99
N LYS A 154 119.71 -45.09 -139.07
CA LYS A 154 118.92 -46.25 -138.59
C LYS A 154 118.65 -46.15 -137.09
N SER A 155 119.65 -45.79 -136.28
CA SER A 155 119.48 -45.59 -134.83
C SER A 155 118.50 -44.47 -134.53
N LYS A 156 118.65 -43.29 -135.15
CA LYS A 156 117.77 -42.13 -134.95
C LYS A 156 116.34 -42.38 -135.44
N ASN A 157 116.16 -43.16 -136.52
CA ASN A 157 114.83 -43.59 -136.94
C ASN A 157 114.21 -44.60 -135.96
N GLY A 158 115.03 -45.39 -135.25
CA GLY A 158 114.62 -46.18 -134.08
C GLY A 158 114.17 -45.31 -132.91
N ASP A 159 114.98 -44.32 -132.51
CA ASP A 159 114.63 -43.35 -131.46
C ASP A 159 113.31 -42.62 -131.78
N VAL A 160 113.11 -42.20 -133.03
CA VAL A 160 111.89 -41.54 -133.50
C VAL A 160 110.68 -42.49 -133.51
N SER A 161 110.88 -43.80 -133.72
CA SER A 161 109.80 -44.79 -133.53
C SER A 161 109.42 -44.89 -132.05
N LEU A 162 110.40 -45.05 -131.16
CA LEU A 162 110.15 -45.17 -129.71
C LEU A 162 109.45 -43.92 -129.15
N LEU A 163 109.88 -42.72 -129.55
CA LEU A 163 109.23 -41.46 -129.17
C LEU A 163 107.82 -41.31 -129.75
N ARG A 164 107.55 -41.86 -130.94
CA ARG A 164 106.20 -41.91 -131.52
C ARG A 164 105.30 -42.86 -130.72
N ASP A 165 105.81 -44.03 -130.37
CA ASP A 165 105.09 -45.05 -129.61
C ASP A 165 104.86 -44.62 -128.15
N GLU A 166 105.79 -43.87 -127.56
CA GLU A 166 105.62 -43.23 -126.25
C GLU A 166 104.62 -42.07 -126.30
N ASN A 167 104.70 -41.18 -127.30
CA ASN A 167 103.72 -40.10 -127.47
C ASN A 167 102.30 -40.65 -127.74
N ALA A 168 102.16 -41.75 -128.49
CA ALA A 168 100.88 -42.44 -128.66
C ALA A 168 100.35 -43.01 -127.33
N GLN A 169 101.22 -43.57 -126.48
CA GLN A 169 100.84 -44.00 -125.13
C GLN A 169 100.47 -42.83 -124.21
N LEU A 170 101.15 -41.68 -124.33
CA LEU A 170 100.81 -40.47 -123.57
C LEU A 170 99.49 -39.85 -124.04
N GLN A 171 99.22 -39.80 -125.34
CA GLN A 171 97.91 -39.39 -125.88
C GLN A 171 96.79 -40.33 -125.44
N PHE A 172 97.04 -41.64 -125.43
CA PHE A 172 96.09 -42.62 -124.89
C PHE A 172 95.81 -42.38 -123.40
N ARG A 173 96.87 -42.24 -122.57
CA ARG A 173 96.74 -41.92 -121.14
C ARG A 173 96.03 -40.59 -120.89
N ASN A 174 96.32 -39.55 -121.66
CA ASN A 174 95.62 -38.28 -121.58
C ASN A 174 94.14 -38.45 -121.90
N SER A 175 93.79 -39.17 -122.96
CA SER A 175 92.39 -39.44 -123.29
C SER A 175 91.70 -40.35 -122.27
N GLU A 176 92.40 -41.21 -121.55
CA GLU A 176 91.85 -41.93 -120.38
C GLU A 176 91.67 -40.99 -119.19
N MET A 177 92.64 -40.13 -118.88
CA MET A 177 92.53 -39.12 -117.82
C MET A 177 91.41 -38.12 -118.08
N GLU A 178 91.21 -37.65 -119.31
CA GLU A 178 90.09 -36.80 -119.71
C GLU A 178 88.74 -37.47 -119.46
N LYS A 179 88.60 -38.76 -119.80
CA LYS A 179 87.39 -39.54 -119.49
C LYS A 179 87.18 -39.69 -117.98
N VAL A 180 88.25 -39.96 -117.22
CA VAL A 180 88.18 -40.06 -115.76
C VAL A 180 87.83 -38.71 -115.12
N LEU A 181 88.39 -37.60 -115.60
CA LEU A 181 88.07 -36.23 -115.17
C LEU A 181 86.62 -35.89 -115.48
N MET A 182 86.14 -36.15 -116.70
CA MET A 182 84.73 -35.96 -117.08
C MET A 182 83.80 -36.80 -116.19
N VAL A 183 84.15 -38.06 -115.89
CA VAL A 183 83.37 -38.89 -114.95
C VAL A 183 83.40 -38.30 -113.54
N LYS A 184 84.55 -37.78 -113.07
CA LYS A 184 84.69 -37.16 -111.74
C LYS A 184 84.00 -35.80 -111.62
N GLU A 185 83.94 -35.02 -112.69
CA GLU A 185 83.20 -33.76 -112.80
C GLU A 185 81.69 -34.01 -112.78
N ASN A 186 81.22 -35.06 -113.48
CA ASN A 186 79.84 -35.52 -113.38
C ASN A 186 79.53 -36.03 -111.96
N GLU A 187 80.37 -36.89 -111.36
CA GLU A 187 80.21 -37.33 -109.96
C GLU A 187 80.19 -36.14 -108.97
N PHE A 188 81.05 -35.13 -109.17
CA PHE A 188 81.09 -33.93 -108.34
C PHE A 188 79.83 -33.08 -108.50
N SER A 189 79.34 -32.91 -109.73
CA SER A 189 78.08 -32.21 -110.02
C SER A 189 76.89 -32.93 -109.37
N ASP A 190 76.87 -34.26 -109.45
CA ASP A 190 75.87 -35.12 -108.81
C ASP A 190 75.92 -35.03 -107.28
N LEU A 191 77.12 -34.92 -106.69
CA LEU A 191 77.30 -34.70 -105.25
C LEU A 191 76.92 -33.29 -104.82
N GLN A 192 77.34 -32.26 -105.56
CA GLN A 192 77.00 -30.85 -105.30
C GLN A 192 75.48 -30.65 -105.34
N LYS A 193 74.80 -31.27 -106.33
CA LYS A 193 73.35 -31.30 -106.37
C LYS A 193 72.75 -32.00 -105.14
N LYS A 194 73.22 -33.20 -104.78
CA LYS A 194 72.75 -33.93 -103.59
C LYS A 194 72.96 -33.12 -102.29
N PHE A 195 74.03 -32.32 -102.20
CA PHE A 195 74.24 -31.41 -101.08
C PHE A 195 73.24 -30.25 -101.09
N GLY A 196 73.00 -29.60 -102.23
CA GLY A 196 72.01 -28.52 -102.35
C GLY A 196 70.56 -28.99 -102.11
N ASP A 197 70.19 -30.16 -102.64
CA ASP A 197 68.90 -30.81 -102.37
C ASP A 197 68.74 -31.07 -100.85
N ARG A 198 69.81 -31.56 -100.20
CA ARG A 198 69.82 -31.86 -98.76
C ARG A 198 69.85 -30.61 -97.86
N GLU A 199 70.52 -29.55 -98.28
CA GLU A 199 70.53 -28.25 -97.61
C GLU A 199 69.16 -27.57 -97.70
N SER A 200 68.47 -27.73 -98.84
CA SER A 200 67.09 -27.28 -99.03
C SER A 200 66.12 -28.05 -98.12
N GLU A 201 66.18 -29.39 -98.10
CA GLU A 201 65.40 -30.25 -97.21
C GLU A 201 65.61 -29.90 -95.72
N LEU A 202 66.87 -29.66 -95.31
CA LEU A 202 67.18 -29.25 -93.95
C LEU A 202 66.71 -27.83 -93.64
N SER A 203 66.72 -26.91 -94.61
CA SER A 203 66.21 -25.54 -94.46
C SER A 203 64.69 -25.53 -94.32
N GLU A 204 63.96 -26.29 -95.13
CA GLU A 204 62.52 -26.52 -94.97
C GLU A 204 62.21 -27.16 -93.60
N ARG A 205 63.05 -28.09 -93.15
CA ARG A 205 62.91 -28.71 -91.82
C ARG A 205 63.18 -27.73 -90.67
N ILE A 206 64.12 -26.80 -90.84
CA ILE A 206 64.38 -25.72 -89.87
C ILE A 206 63.22 -24.71 -89.88
N MET A 207 62.68 -24.34 -91.04
CA MET A 207 61.52 -23.44 -91.13
C MET A 207 60.27 -24.03 -90.47
N THR A 208 59.95 -25.29 -90.75
CA THR A 208 58.81 -25.98 -90.13
C THR A 208 58.99 -26.11 -88.61
N LEU A 209 60.15 -26.56 -88.13
CA LEU A 209 60.44 -26.62 -86.69
C LEU A 209 60.44 -25.22 -86.01
N THR A 210 60.81 -24.16 -86.73
CA THR A 210 60.75 -22.79 -86.21
C THR A 210 59.29 -22.31 -86.10
N ALA A 211 58.44 -22.66 -87.07
CA ALA A 211 57.00 -22.41 -86.99
C ALA A 211 56.36 -23.19 -85.81
N ASP A 212 56.71 -24.47 -85.64
CA ASP A 212 56.25 -25.29 -84.51
C ASP A 212 56.67 -24.69 -83.16
N VAL A 213 57.93 -24.26 -83.02
CA VAL A 213 58.44 -23.61 -81.80
C VAL A 213 57.74 -22.29 -81.51
N ASN A 214 57.44 -21.48 -82.52
CA ASN A 214 56.69 -20.23 -82.35
C ASN A 214 55.23 -20.51 -81.94
N ASN A 215 54.56 -21.48 -82.57
CA ASN A 215 53.19 -21.88 -82.23
C ASN A 215 53.11 -22.41 -80.79
N LEU A 216 54.03 -23.31 -80.38
CA LEU A 216 54.12 -23.80 -79.00
C LEU A 216 54.41 -22.67 -77.99
N ARG A 217 55.14 -21.63 -78.41
CA ARG A 217 55.42 -20.44 -77.58
C ARG A 217 54.20 -19.54 -77.41
N GLU A 218 53.37 -19.39 -78.44
CA GLU A 218 52.07 -18.70 -78.34
C GLU A 218 51.09 -19.50 -77.48
N GLN A 219 51.02 -20.84 -77.62
CA GLN A 219 50.24 -21.70 -76.74
C GLN A 219 50.68 -21.61 -75.28
N LEU A 220 52.00 -21.55 -75.01
CA LEU A 220 52.54 -21.31 -73.67
C LEU A 220 52.19 -19.91 -73.13
N GLY A 221 52.16 -18.89 -73.98
CA GLY A 221 51.66 -17.56 -73.61
C GLY A 221 50.19 -17.60 -73.20
N TYR A 222 49.33 -18.07 -74.11
CA TYR A 222 47.89 -18.19 -73.89
C TYR A 222 47.53 -19.01 -72.64
N THR A 223 48.18 -20.16 -72.43
CA THR A 223 47.94 -20.99 -71.23
C THR A 223 48.50 -20.36 -69.95
N SER A 224 49.59 -19.59 -70.02
CA SER A 224 50.08 -18.78 -68.90
C SER A 224 49.12 -17.64 -68.54
N ASP A 225 48.58 -16.95 -69.54
CA ASP A 225 47.63 -15.85 -69.35
C ASP A 225 46.31 -16.36 -68.75
N GLN A 226 45.74 -17.44 -69.33
CA GLN A 226 44.58 -18.15 -68.76
C GLN A 226 44.82 -18.61 -67.32
N LYS A 227 46.01 -19.14 -66.99
CA LYS A 227 46.36 -19.49 -65.62
C LYS A 227 46.35 -18.26 -64.72
N SER A 228 46.92 -17.14 -65.16
CA SER A 228 46.96 -15.91 -64.37
C SER A 228 45.57 -15.31 -64.11
N GLU A 229 44.64 -15.48 -65.04
CA GLU A 229 43.23 -15.09 -64.87
C GLU A 229 42.50 -16.04 -63.92
N SER A 230 42.70 -17.36 -64.05
CA SER A 230 42.17 -18.36 -63.11
C SER A 230 42.69 -18.13 -61.69
N ASP A 231 43.99 -17.87 -61.51
CA ASP A 231 44.61 -17.57 -60.21
C ASP A 231 43.99 -16.30 -59.60
N ARG A 232 43.72 -15.25 -60.38
CA ARG A 232 43.01 -14.02 -59.93
C ARG A 232 41.57 -14.28 -59.53
N ILE A 233 40.86 -15.17 -60.22
CA ILE A 233 39.48 -15.55 -59.86
C ILE A 233 39.48 -16.31 -58.53
N VAL A 234 40.41 -17.25 -58.33
CA VAL A 234 40.58 -17.98 -57.06
C VAL A 234 40.98 -17.04 -55.91
N GLU A 235 41.86 -16.07 -56.17
CA GLU A 235 42.22 -15.02 -55.20
C GLU A 235 41.00 -14.21 -54.74
N LYS A 236 40.18 -13.75 -55.70
CA LYS A 236 38.94 -13.00 -55.44
C LYS A 236 37.93 -13.84 -54.65
N GLN A 237 37.69 -15.07 -55.07
CA GLN A 237 36.77 -16.00 -54.39
C GLN A 237 37.23 -16.34 -52.97
N ARG A 238 38.55 -16.44 -52.72
CA ARG A 238 39.09 -16.63 -51.37
C ARG A 238 38.87 -15.40 -50.49
N GLY A 239 38.98 -14.19 -51.05
CA GLY A 239 38.62 -12.94 -50.37
C GLY A 239 37.14 -12.91 -49.97
N GLU A 240 36.25 -13.13 -50.93
CA GLU A 240 34.79 -13.17 -50.72
C GLU A 240 34.40 -14.23 -49.67
N MET A 241 34.99 -15.43 -49.74
CA MET A 241 34.72 -16.49 -48.77
C MET A 241 35.30 -16.20 -47.37
N SER A 242 36.41 -15.45 -47.27
CA SER A 242 36.92 -14.97 -45.99
C SER A 242 36.01 -13.91 -45.37
N GLU A 243 35.40 -13.03 -46.17
CA GLU A 243 34.44 -12.03 -45.71
C GLU A 243 33.14 -12.68 -45.24
N ILE A 244 32.63 -13.68 -45.98
CA ILE A 244 31.49 -14.50 -45.57
C ILE A 244 31.76 -15.24 -44.26
N LEU A 245 32.96 -15.79 -44.04
CA LEU A 245 33.32 -16.45 -42.78
C LEU A 245 33.31 -15.47 -41.59
N VAL A 246 33.76 -14.23 -41.76
CA VAL A 246 33.67 -13.18 -40.73
C VAL A 246 32.21 -12.80 -40.45
N GLN A 247 31.37 -12.69 -41.49
CA GLN A 247 29.94 -12.44 -41.32
C GLN A 247 29.23 -13.59 -40.56
N ILE A 248 29.57 -14.84 -40.87
CA ILE A 248 29.04 -16.03 -40.17
C ILE A 248 29.42 -16.03 -38.69
N GLU A 249 30.68 -15.74 -38.35
CA GLU A 249 31.11 -15.73 -36.94
C GLU A 249 30.47 -14.54 -36.17
N ASN A 250 30.37 -13.36 -36.79
CA ASN A 250 29.64 -12.23 -36.22
C ASN A 250 28.16 -12.55 -35.95
N MET A 251 27.46 -13.17 -36.92
CA MET A 251 26.07 -13.62 -36.76
C MET A 251 25.92 -14.70 -35.68
N LYS A 252 26.91 -15.58 -35.54
CA LYS A 252 26.97 -16.64 -34.52
C LYS A 252 27.20 -16.06 -33.11
N GLU A 253 28.03 -15.04 -32.97
CA GLU A 253 28.11 -14.28 -31.71
C GLU A 253 26.80 -13.53 -31.43
N GLU A 254 26.16 -12.92 -32.42
CA GLU A 254 24.85 -12.26 -32.26
C GLU A 254 23.76 -13.25 -31.84
N LEU A 255 23.74 -14.44 -32.43
CA LEU A 255 22.85 -15.54 -32.05
C LEU A 255 23.07 -15.92 -30.57
N SER A 256 24.32 -16.17 -30.15
CA SER A 256 24.63 -16.50 -28.76
C SER A 256 24.28 -15.36 -27.80
N ARG A 257 24.50 -14.10 -28.20
CA ARG A 257 24.07 -12.90 -27.45
C ARG A 257 22.53 -12.76 -27.40
N ALA A 258 21.79 -13.35 -28.33
CA ALA A 258 20.32 -13.39 -28.31
C ALA A 258 19.79 -14.58 -27.47
N GLU A 259 20.39 -15.77 -27.62
CA GLU A 259 20.11 -16.96 -26.81
C GLU A 259 20.28 -16.68 -25.31
N ASN A 260 21.40 -16.07 -24.92
CA ASN A 260 21.66 -15.69 -23.53
C ASN A 260 20.58 -14.75 -22.99
N ARG A 261 20.17 -13.72 -23.76
CA ARG A 261 19.07 -12.82 -23.38
C ARG A 261 17.72 -13.55 -23.29
N ASN A 262 17.44 -14.50 -24.19
CA ASN A 262 16.22 -15.30 -24.12
C ASN A 262 16.20 -16.20 -22.88
N THR A 263 17.35 -16.76 -22.45
CA THR A 263 17.41 -17.49 -21.16
C THR A 263 17.25 -16.58 -19.95
N GLU A 264 17.82 -15.37 -19.97
CA GLU A 264 17.68 -14.39 -18.88
C GLU A 264 16.22 -13.89 -18.76
N LEU A 265 15.57 -13.60 -19.89
CA LEU A 265 14.16 -13.23 -19.95
C LEU A 265 13.26 -14.40 -19.53
N GLY A 266 13.54 -15.63 -20.00
CA GLY A 266 12.80 -16.82 -19.60
C GLY A 266 12.85 -17.06 -18.09
N ASN A 267 14.04 -16.94 -17.47
CA ASN A 267 14.20 -17.03 -16.02
C ASN A 267 13.41 -15.94 -15.28
N LYS A 268 13.39 -14.71 -15.80
CA LYS A 268 12.60 -13.61 -15.24
C LYS A 268 11.09 -13.85 -15.35
N THR A 269 10.61 -14.39 -16.46
CA THR A 269 9.20 -14.78 -16.62
C THR A 269 8.82 -15.87 -15.62
N VAL A 270 9.61 -16.93 -15.48
CA VAL A 270 9.35 -18.02 -14.53
C VAL A 270 9.34 -17.54 -13.09
N GLU A 271 10.23 -16.62 -12.72
CA GLU A 271 10.24 -16.03 -11.37
C GLU A 271 9.02 -15.13 -11.12
N GLN A 272 8.60 -14.33 -12.11
CA GLN A 272 7.36 -13.57 -12.03
C GLN A 272 6.11 -14.47 -11.98
N GLU A 273 6.10 -15.60 -12.69
CA GLU A 273 5.03 -16.60 -12.59
C GLU A 273 4.98 -17.25 -11.20
N ARG A 274 6.13 -17.49 -10.57
CA ARG A 274 6.24 -17.98 -9.18
C ARG A 274 5.67 -16.96 -8.19
N GLU A 275 6.13 -15.71 -8.23
CA GLU A 275 5.64 -14.62 -7.37
C GLU A 275 4.13 -14.41 -7.53
N MET A 276 3.63 -14.40 -8.78
CA MET A 276 2.21 -14.26 -9.07
C MET A 276 1.38 -15.46 -8.60
N GLN A 277 1.94 -16.67 -8.55
CA GLN A 277 1.24 -17.83 -7.98
C GLN A 277 1.21 -17.78 -6.45
N GLU A 278 2.31 -17.38 -5.81
CA GLU A 278 2.35 -17.20 -4.35
C GLU A 278 1.34 -16.13 -3.88
N GLN A 279 1.24 -15.01 -4.60
CA GLN A 279 0.21 -13.99 -4.35
C GLN A 279 -1.23 -14.51 -4.53
N ARG A 280 -1.49 -15.41 -5.50
CA ARG A 280 -2.80 -16.07 -5.64
C ARG A 280 -3.08 -16.99 -4.46
N ASP A 281 -2.09 -17.77 -4.02
CA ASP A 281 -2.26 -18.70 -2.91
C ASP A 281 -2.45 -17.98 -1.57
N GLU A 282 -1.83 -16.81 -1.39
CA GLU A 282 -2.10 -15.88 -0.27
C GLU A 282 -3.51 -15.28 -0.36
N PHE A 283 -3.92 -14.77 -1.52
CA PHE A 283 -5.27 -14.24 -1.73
C PHE A 283 -6.35 -15.31 -1.50
N MET A 284 -6.11 -16.56 -1.89
CA MET A 284 -7.03 -17.68 -1.66
C MET A 284 -7.15 -18.02 -0.16
N LYS A 285 -6.06 -17.97 0.61
CA LYS A 285 -6.11 -18.12 2.08
C LYS A 285 -6.91 -16.97 2.71
N LEU A 286 -6.60 -15.73 2.35
CA LEU A 286 -7.28 -14.54 2.88
C LEU A 286 -8.78 -14.53 2.53
N SER A 287 -9.15 -15.00 1.33
CA SER A 287 -10.55 -15.16 0.92
C SER A 287 -11.27 -16.22 1.77
N GLU A 288 -10.60 -17.32 2.14
CA GLU A 288 -11.18 -18.35 3.00
C GLU A 288 -11.29 -17.90 4.46
N GLU A 289 -10.30 -17.16 4.96
CA GLU A 289 -10.36 -16.49 6.27
C GLU A 289 -11.51 -15.47 6.33
N HIS A 290 -11.72 -14.70 5.26
CA HIS A 290 -12.85 -13.77 5.15
C HIS A 290 -14.19 -14.52 5.18
N LYS A 291 -14.35 -15.65 4.46
CA LYS A 291 -15.57 -16.48 4.52
C LYS A 291 -15.83 -17.01 5.94
N GLN A 292 -14.78 -17.46 6.63
CA GLN A 292 -14.91 -17.92 8.02
C GLN A 292 -15.29 -16.78 8.97
N LEU A 293 -14.75 -15.58 8.76
CA LEU A 293 -15.10 -14.39 9.54
C LEU A 293 -16.53 -13.92 9.28
N GLU A 294 -16.99 -13.94 8.02
CA GLU A 294 -18.36 -13.67 7.59
C GLU A 294 -19.38 -14.60 8.27
N VAL A 295 -19.07 -15.90 8.33
CA VAL A 295 -19.90 -16.89 9.06
C VAL A 295 -19.94 -16.56 10.55
N ARG A 296 -18.79 -16.32 11.21
CA ARG A 296 -18.76 -15.94 12.63
C ARG A 296 -19.50 -14.63 12.93
N PHE A 297 -19.47 -13.66 12.01
CA PHE A 297 -20.25 -12.43 12.13
C PHE A 297 -21.75 -12.71 12.08
N ARG A 298 -22.20 -13.58 11.17
CA ARG A 298 -23.60 -14.02 11.10
C ARG A 298 -24.03 -14.78 12.35
N ASP A 299 -23.24 -15.75 12.81
CA ASP A 299 -23.51 -16.52 14.03
C ASP A 299 -23.63 -15.59 15.25
N CYS A 300 -22.75 -14.58 15.33
CA CYS A 300 -22.78 -13.55 16.37
C CYS A 300 -24.01 -12.63 16.25
N GLN A 301 -24.39 -12.23 15.04
CA GLN A 301 -25.57 -11.41 14.77
C GLN A 301 -26.87 -12.15 15.12
N GLU A 302 -26.97 -13.43 14.76
CA GLU A 302 -28.11 -14.29 15.12
C GLU A 302 -28.18 -14.48 16.65
N SER A 303 -27.04 -14.71 17.31
CA SER A 303 -26.97 -14.78 18.77
C SER A 303 -27.34 -13.45 19.45
N LEU A 304 -26.97 -12.31 18.87
CA LEU A 304 -27.34 -10.98 19.38
C LEU A 304 -28.85 -10.79 19.27
N VAL A 305 -29.45 -10.99 18.10
CA VAL A 305 -30.91 -10.85 17.87
C VAL A 305 -31.72 -11.81 18.76
N LEU A 306 -31.21 -13.02 19.03
CA LEU A 306 -31.84 -13.94 20.01
C LEU A 306 -31.74 -13.41 21.45
N SER A 307 -30.65 -12.75 21.82
CA SER A 307 -30.51 -12.13 23.14
C SER A 307 -31.37 -10.87 23.31
N GLU A 308 -31.48 -10.04 22.25
CA GLU A 308 -32.32 -8.84 22.22
C GLU A 308 -33.81 -9.21 22.38
N LYS A 309 -34.30 -10.19 21.59
CA LYS A 309 -35.66 -10.71 21.73
C LYS A 309 -35.96 -11.29 23.11
N LYS A 310 -34.96 -11.91 23.76
CA LYS A 310 -35.12 -12.43 25.11
C LYS A 310 -35.16 -11.31 26.16
N ILE A 311 -34.43 -10.21 25.95
CA ILE A 311 -34.50 -9.02 26.80
C ILE A 311 -35.85 -8.32 26.60
N GLU A 312 -36.35 -8.24 25.37
CA GLU A 312 -37.68 -7.72 25.02
C GLU A 312 -38.80 -8.54 25.70
N GLU A 313 -38.79 -9.87 25.54
CA GLU A 313 -39.74 -10.80 26.19
C GLU A 313 -39.73 -10.67 27.72
N ILE A 314 -38.55 -10.61 28.34
CA ILE A 314 -38.41 -10.39 29.80
C ILE A 314 -38.93 -9.00 30.20
N SER A 315 -38.68 -7.97 29.38
CA SER A 315 -39.15 -6.60 29.65
C SER A 315 -40.68 -6.50 29.58
N ASP A 316 -41.32 -7.21 28.67
CA ASP A 316 -42.77 -7.26 28.56
C ASP A 316 -43.42 -8.12 29.66
N GLN A 317 -42.80 -9.23 30.06
CA GLN A 317 -43.22 -9.97 31.27
C GLN A 317 -43.13 -9.09 32.54
N PHE A 318 -42.09 -8.25 32.66
CA PHE A 318 -42.02 -7.24 33.72
C PHE A 318 -43.09 -6.16 33.58
N ARG A 319 -43.40 -5.71 32.35
CA ARG A 319 -44.44 -4.72 32.05
C ARG A 319 -45.82 -5.24 32.48
N GLU A 320 -46.16 -6.48 32.12
CA GLU A 320 -47.40 -7.16 32.52
C GLU A 320 -47.49 -7.31 34.05
N SER A 321 -46.41 -7.75 34.71
CA SER A 321 -46.36 -7.85 36.17
C SER A 321 -46.53 -6.50 36.86
N MET A 322 -46.00 -5.42 36.27
CA MET A 322 -46.19 -4.05 36.78
C MET A 322 -47.62 -3.54 36.53
N THR A 323 -48.23 -3.81 35.38
CA THR A 323 -49.64 -3.42 35.15
C THR A 323 -50.60 -4.15 36.08
N ALA A 324 -50.38 -5.44 36.34
CA ALA A 324 -51.17 -6.20 37.31
C ALA A 324 -51.01 -5.64 38.73
N LYS A 325 -49.77 -5.40 39.19
CA LYS A 325 -49.53 -4.77 40.50
C LYS A 325 -50.11 -3.37 40.62
N ASN A 326 -50.11 -2.59 39.55
CA ASN A 326 -50.76 -1.27 39.55
C ASN A 326 -52.30 -1.41 39.63
N GLN A 327 -52.89 -2.44 39.02
CA GLN A 327 -54.32 -2.75 39.21
C GLN A 327 -54.63 -3.21 40.65
N ASP A 328 -53.75 -3.99 41.27
CA ASP A 328 -53.87 -4.37 42.69
C ASP A 328 -53.72 -3.15 43.61
N ILE A 329 -52.78 -2.24 43.31
CA ILE A 329 -52.59 -0.97 44.04
C ILE A 329 -53.84 -0.09 43.92
N ASN A 330 -54.39 0.10 42.72
CA ASN A 330 -55.61 0.90 42.53
C ASN A 330 -56.80 0.31 43.32
N GLN A 331 -56.97 -1.01 43.34
CA GLN A 331 -58.01 -1.67 44.17
C GLN A 331 -57.77 -1.46 45.68
N LEU A 332 -56.51 -1.48 46.12
CA LEU A 332 -56.16 -1.17 47.51
C LEU A 332 -56.41 0.31 47.83
N GLU A 333 -56.14 1.23 46.91
CA GLU A 333 -56.46 2.66 47.07
C GLU A 333 -57.98 2.90 47.13
N GLU A 334 -58.76 2.25 46.25
CA GLU A 334 -60.23 2.27 46.29
C GLU A 334 -60.76 1.76 47.65
N THR A 335 -60.33 0.59 48.13
CA THR A 335 -60.76 0.07 49.45
C THR A 335 -60.27 0.92 50.63
N ILE A 336 -59.14 1.61 50.50
CA ILE A 336 -58.66 2.57 51.49
C ILE A 336 -59.56 3.81 51.53
N ASP A 337 -60.03 4.31 50.39
CA ASP A 337 -60.93 5.47 50.31
C ASP A 337 -62.37 5.12 50.72
N GLU A 338 -62.85 3.91 50.42
CA GLU A 338 -64.08 3.34 51.01
C GLU A 338 -63.99 3.33 52.55
N LEU A 339 -62.89 2.79 53.10
CA LEU A 339 -62.68 2.72 54.56
C LEU A 339 -62.48 4.11 55.21
N LYS A 340 -61.94 5.11 54.50
CA LYS A 340 -61.91 6.50 54.97
C LYS A 340 -63.31 7.09 55.04
N SER A 341 -64.13 6.89 54.00
CA SER A 341 -65.52 7.36 53.96
C SER A 341 -66.36 6.72 55.07
N ASP A 342 -66.20 5.41 55.29
CA ASP A 342 -66.81 4.71 56.42
C ASP A 342 -66.34 5.27 57.77
N LEU A 343 -65.05 5.60 57.93
CA LEU A 343 -64.52 6.23 59.15
C LEU A 343 -65.05 7.66 59.37
N GLU A 344 -65.16 8.47 58.32
CA GLU A 344 -65.72 9.83 58.36
C GLU A 344 -67.21 9.78 58.75
N MET A 345 -67.99 8.88 58.15
CA MET A 345 -69.37 8.60 58.55
C MET A 345 -69.49 8.14 60.01
N ARG A 346 -68.53 7.37 60.54
CA ARG A 346 -68.48 7.01 61.97
C ARG A 346 -68.05 8.17 62.86
N GLU A 347 -67.20 9.08 62.40
CA GLU A 347 -66.82 10.29 63.15
C GLU A 347 -68.00 11.28 63.25
N ASP A 348 -68.83 11.38 62.21
CA ASP A 348 -70.11 12.10 62.23
C ASP A 348 -71.16 11.43 63.14
N GLU A 349 -71.31 10.10 63.08
CA GLU A 349 -72.14 9.36 64.05
C GLU A 349 -71.67 9.59 65.50
N ILE A 350 -70.37 9.54 65.76
CA ILE A 350 -69.79 9.83 67.09
C ILE A 350 -70.04 11.28 67.48
N SER A 351 -69.89 12.23 66.56
CA SER A 351 -70.13 13.65 66.80
C SER A 351 -71.59 13.92 67.18
N THR A 352 -72.54 13.39 66.41
CA THR A 352 -73.98 13.51 66.73
C THR A 352 -74.35 12.77 68.02
N LEU A 353 -73.72 11.64 68.35
CA LEU A 353 -73.88 10.97 69.64
C LEU A 353 -73.30 11.80 70.80
N VAL A 354 -72.17 12.49 70.62
CA VAL A 354 -71.58 13.41 71.59
C VAL A 354 -72.47 14.65 71.79
N GLU A 355 -73.09 15.18 70.74
CA GLU A 355 -74.08 16.25 70.88
C GLU A 355 -75.35 15.79 71.62
N ASN A 356 -75.86 14.59 71.32
CA ASN A 356 -76.97 13.99 72.06
C ASN A 356 -76.60 13.71 73.53
N MET A 357 -75.34 13.33 73.81
CA MET A 357 -74.81 13.20 75.18
C MET A 357 -74.76 14.56 75.88
N ARG A 358 -74.26 15.62 75.23
CA ARG A 358 -74.28 16.99 75.78
C ARG A 358 -75.71 17.47 76.04
N ALA A 359 -76.65 17.18 75.14
CA ALA A 359 -78.06 17.54 75.29
C ALA A 359 -78.75 16.75 76.43
N THR A 360 -78.39 15.49 76.66
CA THR A 360 -78.87 14.71 77.81
C THR A 360 -78.21 15.13 79.11
N GLU A 361 -76.92 15.49 79.11
CA GLU A 361 -76.25 16.11 80.26
C GLU A 361 -76.89 17.45 80.64
N VAL A 362 -77.24 18.31 79.67
CA VAL A 362 -77.98 19.56 79.91
C VAL A 362 -79.38 19.27 80.47
N LYS A 363 -80.12 18.28 79.94
CA LYS A 363 -81.40 17.82 80.51
C LYS A 363 -81.22 17.30 81.95
N GLN A 364 -80.12 16.60 82.25
CA GLN A 364 -79.81 16.09 83.58
C GLN A 364 -79.42 17.22 84.55
N ARG A 365 -78.64 18.22 84.12
CA ARG A 365 -78.33 19.43 84.89
C ARG A 365 -79.61 20.22 85.21
N LEU A 366 -80.48 20.43 84.22
CA LEU A 366 -81.79 21.08 84.41
C LEU A 366 -82.70 20.27 85.33
N SER A 367 -82.69 18.93 85.25
CA SER A 367 -83.44 18.05 86.16
C SER A 367 -82.90 18.14 87.59
N GLY A 368 -81.58 18.08 87.80
CA GLY A 368 -80.94 18.25 89.10
C GLY A 368 -81.05 19.68 89.66
N GLN A 369 -81.25 20.70 88.83
CA GLN A 369 -81.60 22.05 89.27
C GLN A 369 -83.07 22.13 89.69
N LYS A 370 -84.01 21.54 88.93
CA LYS A 370 -85.41 21.40 89.33
C LYS A 370 -85.56 20.63 90.65
N LEU A 371 -84.79 19.55 90.82
CA LEU A 371 -84.77 18.74 92.04
C LEU A 371 -84.38 19.59 93.26
N ARG A 372 -83.26 20.32 93.18
CA ARG A 372 -82.81 21.24 94.24
C ARG A 372 -83.82 22.35 94.55
N ILE A 373 -84.52 22.88 93.53
CA ILE A 373 -85.61 23.85 93.74
C ILE A 373 -86.79 23.19 94.48
N THR A 374 -87.20 21.97 94.11
CA THR A 374 -88.26 21.25 94.84
C THR A 374 -87.86 20.86 96.26
N GLU A 375 -86.60 20.51 96.48
CA GLU A 375 -86.02 20.19 97.78
C GLU A 375 -85.96 21.43 98.69
N GLN A 376 -85.54 22.58 98.17
CA GLN A 376 -85.61 23.86 98.88
C GLN A 376 -87.05 24.25 99.22
N VAL A 377 -88.00 24.14 98.28
CA VAL A 377 -89.42 24.46 98.53
C VAL A 377 -90.08 23.49 99.53
N LEU A 378 -89.59 22.25 99.63
CA LEU A 378 -89.99 21.31 100.68
C LEU A 378 -89.40 21.71 102.03
N SER A 379 -88.11 22.05 102.10
CA SER A 379 -87.45 22.51 103.33
C SER A 379 -88.06 23.81 103.87
N GLU A 380 -88.33 24.80 103.00
CA GLU A 380 -89.05 26.04 103.36
C GLU A 380 -90.47 25.77 103.85
N LYS A 381 -91.16 24.75 103.30
CA LYS A 381 -92.46 24.31 103.83
C LYS A 381 -92.32 23.65 105.20
N GLU A 382 -91.31 22.81 105.40
CA GLU A 382 -91.07 22.08 106.64
C GLU A 382 -90.69 23.05 107.78
N GLU A 383 -89.81 24.02 107.51
CA GLU A 383 -89.50 25.14 108.41
C GLU A 383 -90.76 25.98 108.73
N ASN A 384 -91.64 26.22 107.75
CA ASN A 384 -92.94 26.87 107.98
C ASN A 384 -93.98 25.98 108.70
N HIS A 385 -93.76 24.67 108.86
CA HIS A 385 -94.54 23.84 109.79
C HIS A 385 -93.93 23.91 111.20
N GLN A 386 -92.60 23.81 111.32
CA GLN A 386 -91.87 23.96 112.58
C GLN A 386 -92.18 25.31 113.26
N LYS A 387 -92.09 26.44 112.53
CA LYS A 387 -92.47 27.78 113.02
C LYS A 387 -93.95 27.94 113.42
N ARG A 388 -94.83 27.02 113.01
CA ARG A 388 -96.23 26.96 113.47
C ARG A 388 -96.38 26.09 114.72
N VAL A 389 -95.64 24.98 114.82
CA VAL A 389 -95.57 24.16 116.05
C VAL A 389 -95.01 24.97 117.22
N GLU A 390 -93.92 25.71 117.00
CA GLU A 390 -93.30 26.56 118.02
C GLU A 390 -94.23 27.66 118.53
N LYS A 391 -95.03 28.28 117.64
CA LYS A 391 -96.07 29.25 118.04
C LYS A 391 -97.16 28.62 118.91
N LEU A 392 -97.65 27.44 118.53
CA LEU A 392 -98.67 26.72 119.32
C LEU A 392 -98.12 26.29 120.70
N GLN A 393 -96.84 25.93 120.78
CA GLN A 393 -96.16 25.62 122.04
C GLN A 393 -96.01 26.87 122.92
N GLU A 394 -95.64 28.01 122.35
CA GLU A 394 -95.54 29.29 123.08
C GLU A 394 -96.93 29.78 123.55
N GLU A 395 -97.99 29.60 122.75
CA GLU A 395 -99.38 29.85 123.15
C GLU A 395 -99.84 28.92 124.28
N GLN A 396 -99.49 27.62 124.25
CA GLN A 396 -99.70 26.71 125.39
C GLN A 396 -98.96 27.18 126.64
N ARG A 397 -97.67 27.54 126.52
CA ARG A 397 -96.84 28.01 127.64
C ARG A 397 -97.41 29.27 128.30
N LEU A 398 -97.98 30.18 127.51
CA LEU A 398 -98.65 31.39 128.00
C LEU A 398 -100.01 31.07 128.66
N LEU A 399 -100.76 30.10 128.14
CA LEU A 399 -101.99 29.61 128.77
C LEU A 399 -101.70 28.92 130.12
N GLU A 400 -100.67 28.09 130.20
CA GLU A 400 -100.23 27.45 131.45
C GLU A 400 -99.76 28.46 132.50
N GLN A 401 -98.95 29.46 132.10
CA GLN A 401 -98.60 30.57 133.00
C GLN A 401 -99.83 31.35 133.47
N ARG A 402 -100.83 31.54 132.61
CA ARG A 402 -102.08 32.21 132.99
C ARG A 402 -102.91 31.37 133.97
N ILE A 403 -103.01 30.06 133.77
CA ILE A 403 -103.64 29.13 134.72
C ILE A 403 -102.91 29.16 136.07
N ALA A 404 -101.57 29.10 136.08
CA ALA A 404 -100.79 29.19 137.31
C ALA A 404 -100.99 30.53 138.05
N SER A 405 -101.04 31.66 137.32
CA SER A 405 -101.31 32.97 137.93
C SER A 405 -102.71 33.06 138.56
N LEU A 406 -103.72 32.48 137.91
CA LEU A 406 -105.09 32.43 138.43
C LEU A 406 -105.21 31.50 139.65
N ALA A 407 -104.50 30.37 139.64
CA ALA A 407 -104.43 29.48 140.81
C ALA A 407 -103.79 30.17 142.03
N GLY A 408 -102.72 30.95 141.81
CA GLY A 408 -102.10 31.76 142.87
C GLY A 408 -103.05 32.80 143.47
N ILE A 409 -103.78 33.55 142.61
CA ILE A 409 -104.78 34.53 143.05
C ILE A 409 -105.92 33.85 143.84
N VAL A 410 -106.40 32.68 143.40
CA VAL A 410 -107.44 31.92 144.11
C VAL A 410 -106.94 31.39 145.46
N SER A 411 -105.66 31.07 145.60
CA SER A 411 -105.07 30.70 146.90
C SER A 411 -105.09 31.87 147.87
N ILE A 412 -104.58 33.04 147.44
CA ILE A 412 -104.53 34.27 148.25
C ILE A 412 -105.96 34.71 148.66
N TYR A 413 -106.93 34.59 147.76
CA TYR A 413 -108.33 34.93 148.06
C TYR A 413 -108.95 34.02 149.12
N LYS A 414 -108.67 32.71 149.09
CA LYS A 414 -109.13 31.77 150.14
C LYS A 414 -108.46 32.02 151.49
N GLU A 415 -107.17 32.31 151.50
CA GLU A 415 -106.40 32.59 152.72
C GLU A 415 -106.89 33.87 153.41
N ALA A 416 -107.14 34.94 152.63
CA ALA A 416 -107.76 36.17 153.13
C ALA A 416 -109.19 35.95 153.67
N GLN A 417 -109.97 35.07 153.04
CA GLN A 417 -111.34 34.77 153.48
C GLN A 417 -111.40 34.00 154.81
N VAL A 418 -110.42 33.14 155.10
CA VAL A 418 -110.33 32.41 156.39
C VAL A 418 -109.97 33.36 157.53
N ASN A 419 -109.00 34.25 157.34
CA ASN A 419 -108.59 35.20 158.38
C ASN A 419 -109.70 36.19 158.75
N LEU A 420 -110.49 36.66 157.77
CA LEU A 420 -111.64 37.55 158.02
C LEU A 420 -112.73 36.90 158.90
N VAL A 421 -112.86 35.57 158.86
CA VAL A 421 -113.83 34.82 159.69
C VAL A 421 -113.33 34.63 161.14
N ALA A 422 -112.02 34.63 161.37
CA ALA A 422 -111.44 34.58 162.72
C ALA A 422 -111.67 35.90 163.49
N ASP A 423 -111.29 37.05 162.91
CA ASP A 423 -111.39 38.39 163.52
C ASP A 423 -112.82 38.76 163.95
N ILE A 424 -113.83 38.27 163.23
CA ILE A 424 -115.25 38.50 163.52
C ILE A 424 -115.72 37.64 164.71
N SER A 425 -115.19 36.41 164.84
CA SER A 425 -115.56 35.48 165.91
C SER A 425 -114.93 35.84 167.26
N GLU A 426 -113.79 36.53 167.29
CA GLU A 426 -113.15 36.98 168.53
C GLU A 426 -113.93 38.15 169.17
N LYS A 427 -114.19 39.22 168.41
CA LYS A 427 -114.94 40.41 168.88
C LYS A 427 -116.37 40.11 169.34
N MET A 428 -117.00 39.09 168.76
CA MET A 428 -118.36 38.66 169.15
C MET A 428 -118.40 38.00 170.53
N ASN A 429 -117.32 37.33 170.96
CA ASN A 429 -117.25 36.71 172.28
C ASN A 429 -116.89 37.72 173.39
N GLU A 430 -116.05 38.73 173.10
CA GLU A 430 -115.76 39.82 174.05
C GLU A 430 -117.03 40.62 174.42
N THR A 431 -117.88 40.90 173.43
CA THR A 431 -119.13 41.65 173.64
C THR A 431 -120.19 40.84 174.40
N LEU A 432 -120.22 39.52 174.26
CA LEU A 432 -121.14 38.64 174.99
C LEU A 432 -120.78 38.55 176.49
N MET A 433 -119.49 38.37 176.81
CA MET A 433 -118.96 38.37 178.18
C MET A 433 -119.29 39.67 178.95
N GLY A 434 -119.29 40.82 178.25
CA GLY A 434 -119.66 42.11 178.83
C GLY A 434 -121.14 42.22 179.21
N ILE A 435 -122.03 41.48 178.54
CA ILE A 435 -123.48 41.49 178.77
C ILE A 435 -123.85 40.57 179.95
N ASP A 436 -123.29 39.36 180.02
CA ASP A 436 -123.54 38.44 181.15
C ASP A 436 -123.06 39.05 182.49
N THR A 437 -121.92 39.75 182.47
CA THR A 437 -121.41 40.49 183.65
C THR A 437 -122.35 41.62 184.09
N PHE A 438 -123.20 42.13 183.19
CA PHE A 438 -124.22 43.13 183.49
C PHE A 438 -125.52 42.50 184.00
N SER A 439 -125.85 41.28 183.58
CA SER A 439 -127.04 40.53 184.04
C SER A 439 -126.95 40.20 185.54
N VAL A 440 -125.82 39.65 185.99
CA VAL A 440 -125.62 39.25 187.40
C VAL A 440 -125.83 40.43 188.36
N LYS A 441 -125.34 41.62 188.00
CA LYS A 441 -125.53 42.83 188.82
C LYS A 441 -126.99 43.30 188.87
N PHE A 442 -127.74 43.18 187.77
CA PHE A 442 -129.15 43.52 187.79
C PHE A 442 -129.99 42.54 188.63
N GLU A 443 -129.61 41.25 188.69
CA GLU A 443 -130.29 40.28 189.56
C GLU A 443 -129.98 40.54 191.04
N GLU A 444 -128.75 40.91 191.40
CA GLU A 444 -128.40 41.32 192.77
C GLU A 444 -129.13 42.62 193.21
N ASP A 445 -129.11 43.68 192.39
CA ASP A 445 -129.78 44.94 192.71
C ASP A 445 -131.33 44.82 192.73
N TYR A 446 -131.92 43.91 191.96
CA TYR A 446 -133.37 43.68 192.01
C TYR A 446 -133.81 42.94 193.28
N GLY A 447 -132.99 42.04 193.84
CA GLY A 447 -133.25 41.42 195.16
C GLY A 447 -133.24 42.43 196.32
N HIS A 448 -132.40 43.47 196.21
CA HIS A 448 -132.42 44.61 197.14
C HIS A 448 -133.69 45.48 196.96
N LEU A 449 -134.20 45.63 195.74
CA LEU A 449 -135.48 46.27 195.47
C LEU A 449 -136.67 45.44 195.98
N GLU A 450 -136.67 44.12 195.83
CA GLU A 450 -137.71 43.24 196.38
C GLU A 450 -137.79 43.32 197.91
N SER A 451 -136.63 43.39 198.57
CA SER A 451 -136.54 43.66 200.01
C SER A 451 -137.14 45.03 200.38
N ARG A 452 -136.86 46.08 199.58
CA ARG A 452 -137.38 47.44 199.81
C ARG A 452 -138.88 47.57 199.49
N ILE A 453 -139.40 46.77 198.56
CA ILE A 453 -140.83 46.70 198.23
C ILE A 453 -141.66 46.28 199.45
N TYR A 454 -141.10 45.48 200.37
CA TYR A 454 -141.76 45.10 201.62
C TYR A 454 -141.86 46.27 202.64
N GLU A 455 -140.92 47.22 202.62
CA GLU A 455 -140.93 48.41 203.50
C GLU A 455 -141.73 49.57 202.89
N ILE A 456 -141.40 49.97 201.66
CA ILE A 456 -142.06 51.08 200.97
C ILE A 456 -143.53 50.75 200.65
N GLY A 457 -143.91 49.47 200.60
CA GLY A 457 -145.31 49.03 200.56
C GLY A 457 -146.17 49.48 201.76
N ASN A 458 -145.56 49.83 202.90
CA ASN A 458 -146.24 50.46 204.04
C ASN A 458 -146.26 52.00 203.96
N GLU A 459 -145.29 52.62 203.30
CA GLU A 459 -145.15 54.09 203.25
C GLU A 459 -145.81 54.72 202.02
N LEU A 460 -145.63 54.17 200.83
CA LEU A 460 -146.07 54.77 199.56
C LEU A 460 -147.56 54.53 199.26
N LYS A 461 -148.36 54.38 200.31
CA LYS A 461 -149.80 54.65 200.34
C LYS A 461 -150.09 56.16 200.03
N VAL A 462 -149.20 56.84 199.22
CA VAL A 462 -148.91 58.31 199.05
C VAL A 462 -148.28 59.02 197.63
N VAL A 463 -147.62 58.54 196.38
CA VAL A 463 -146.93 59.20 194.96
C VAL A 463 -146.35 58.48 193.45
N VAL A 464 -145.75 59.05 192.22
CA VAL A 464 -145.21 58.47 190.72
C VAL A 464 -144.35 59.23 189.38
N ASN A 465 -143.75 58.71 188.11
CA ASN A 465 -142.98 59.35 186.76
C ASN A 465 -142.55 58.68 185.17
N TRP A 466 -141.70 59.19 184.06
CA TRP A 466 -141.47 58.85 182.42
C TRP A 466 -140.15 59.10 181.28
N ILE A 467 -140.03 58.88 179.82
CA ILE A 467 -138.79 58.73 178.66
C ILE A 467 -138.76 59.00 176.91
N THR A 468 -137.65 59.06 175.92
CA THR A 468 -137.48 59.27 174.25
C THR A 468 -136.14 59.05 173.14
N GLY A 469 -136.03 59.06 171.66
CA GLY A 469 -134.78 59.10 170.53
C GLY A 469 -134.69 58.90 168.79
N ASN A 470 -133.61 59.16 167.80
CA ASN A 470 -133.41 58.91 166.14
C ASN A 470 -132.10 59.27 165.02
N ASN A 471 -131.81 58.83 163.62
CA ASN A 471 -130.73 59.27 162.41
C ASN A 471 -130.37 58.62 160.80
N ALA A 472 -129.57 59.14 159.66
CA ALA A 472 -129.02 58.54 158.19
C ALA A 472 -128.16 59.27 156.84
N GLU A 473 -127.41 58.71 155.69
CA GLU A 473 -126.78 59.30 154.23
C GLU A 473 -125.75 58.60 152.98
N LYS A 474 -125.55 59.05 151.58
CA LYS A 474 -124.49 59.18 150.25
C LYS A 474 -123.70 58.33 148.95
N ASP A 475 -123.25 58.95 147.68
CA ASP A 475 -122.19 59.01 146.36
C ASP A 475 -121.63 58.11 144.97
N GLU A 476 -120.90 58.60 143.76
CA GLU A 476 -120.32 57.92 142.34
C GLU A 476 -119.21 58.52 141.12
N LEU A 477 -118.69 57.90 139.86
CA LEU A 477 -118.10 58.41 138.38
C LEU A 477 -116.86 57.90 137.23
N LYS A 478 -116.91 57.97 135.76
CA LYS A 478 -116.04 58.25 134.33
C LYS A 478 -114.73 57.59 133.40
N LYS A 479 -114.41 57.67 131.94
CA LYS A 479 -113.10 57.34 130.91
C LYS A 479 -112.97 57.34 129.15
N GLU A 480 -111.82 57.31 128.23
CA GLU A 480 -111.60 57.14 126.56
C GLU A 480 -110.17 57.18 125.51
N ILE A 481 -110.03 56.74 124.10
CA ILE A 481 -109.28 57.08 122.61
C ILE A 481 -107.85 56.66 121.65
N VAL A 482 -107.68 56.50 120.18
CA VAL A 482 -106.50 56.75 118.97
C VAL A 482 -105.83 55.84 117.60
N SER A 483 -105.21 56.23 116.31
CA SER A 483 -104.18 55.54 115.14
C SER A 483 -103.85 55.86 113.44
N LEU A 484 -102.76 55.45 112.49
CA LEU A 484 -102.46 55.58 110.83
C LEU A 484 -101.07 55.22 109.77
N LEU A 485 -100.98 55.03 108.28
CA LEU A 485 -99.97 55.25 106.93
C LEU A 485 -98.90 54.31 105.87
N GLN A 486 -98.53 54.45 104.41
CA GLN A 486 -97.30 53.95 103.34
C GLN A 486 -97.14 53.90 101.57
N GLN A 487 -95.99 53.80 100.61
CA GLN A 487 -95.73 53.52 98.95
C GLN A 487 -94.31 53.52 97.88
N LEU A 488 -94.00 52.94 96.52
CA LEU A 488 -92.80 53.10 95.32
C LEU A 488 -92.53 52.35 93.72
N LYS A 489 -91.52 52.55 92.63
CA LYS A 489 -91.18 51.92 91.07
C LYS A 489 -89.85 52.16 89.91
N ASP A 490 -89.40 51.45 88.67
CA ASP A 490 -88.45 51.78 87.28
C ASP A 490 -87.88 50.85 85.86
N GLU A 491 -86.87 51.11 84.78
CA GLU A 491 -86.55 50.63 83.16
C GLU A 491 -85.10 50.32 82.16
N LYS A 492 -84.89 50.11 80.67
CA LYS A 492 -83.66 49.52 79.64
C LYS A 492 -83.29 49.52 77.88
N GLY A 493 -82.06 49.25 77.06
CA GLY A 493 -81.64 48.66 75.51
C GLY A 493 -80.53 49.05 74.14
N LYS A 494 -79.82 48.21 73.11
CA LYS A 494 -79.12 48.28 71.56
C LYS A 494 -78.57 46.93 70.73
N GLU A 495 -78.40 46.80 69.34
CA GLU A 495 -77.79 45.75 68.32
C GLU A 495 -78.68 44.67 67.53
N LEU A 496 -78.59 44.46 66.16
CA LEU A 496 -79.47 43.46 65.42
C LEU A 496 -79.25 42.96 63.91
N VAL A 497 -78.17 43.18 63.12
CA VAL A 497 -78.28 43.09 61.60
C VAL A 497 -77.48 41.99 60.83
N MET A 498 -76.45 41.33 61.40
CA MET A 498 -75.48 40.54 60.59
C MET A 498 -75.88 39.10 60.13
N ARG A 499 -77.16 38.68 60.21
CA ARG A 499 -77.53 37.26 59.98
C ARG A 499 -77.96 36.90 58.55
N GLU A 500 -78.25 37.89 57.70
CA GLU A 500 -78.99 37.71 56.43
C GLU A 500 -78.09 37.71 55.18
N LYS A 501 -76.79 37.39 55.32
CA LYS A 501 -75.79 37.52 54.25
C LYS A 501 -74.87 36.33 54.02
N ILE A 502 -75.16 35.20 54.65
CA ILE A 502 -74.36 33.97 54.55
C ILE A 502 -74.91 33.03 53.46
N GLU A 503 -76.23 33.00 53.26
CA GLU A 503 -76.91 32.20 52.23
C GLU A 503 -76.56 32.63 50.77
N GLU A 504 -75.88 33.77 50.58
CA GLU A 504 -75.36 34.22 49.27
C GLU A 504 -74.00 33.58 48.88
N MET A 505 -73.32 32.91 49.82
CA MET A 505 -71.94 32.43 49.64
C MET A 505 -71.84 31.03 49.04
N GLU A 506 -72.86 30.18 49.22
CA GLU A 506 -72.80 28.76 48.80
C GLU A 506 -72.88 28.60 47.26
N MET A 507 -73.51 29.54 46.57
CA MET A 507 -73.56 29.62 45.09
C MET A 507 -72.22 29.98 44.41
N ARG A 508 -71.07 29.87 45.11
CA ARG A 508 -69.75 30.23 44.59
C ARG A 508 -68.73 29.09 44.54
N LEU A 509 -69.03 27.90 45.10
CA LEU A 509 -68.08 26.78 45.11
C LEU A 509 -67.99 25.99 43.79
N GLN A 510 -68.92 26.20 42.85
CA GLN A 510 -68.91 25.52 41.54
C GLN A 510 -68.03 26.21 40.48
N ASN A 511 -67.38 27.34 40.80
CA ASN A 511 -66.78 28.23 39.79
C ASN A 511 -65.30 28.56 40.02
N ASN A 512 -64.60 27.77 40.86
CA ASN A 512 -63.17 27.96 41.18
C ASN A 512 -62.27 26.78 40.77
N GLU A 513 -62.75 25.90 39.89
CA GLU A 513 -61.88 24.99 39.12
C GLU A 513 -60.94 25.75 38.16
N ASP A 514 -61.25 27.01 37.84
CA ASP A 514 -60.49 27.83 36.88
C ASP A 514 -59.25 28.51 37.48
N GLU A 515 -59.23 28.88 38.76
CA GLU A 515 -58.03 29.46 39.38
C GLU A 515 -56.88 28.42 39.43
N ARG A 516 -57.20 27.13 39.56
CA ARG A 516 -56.21 26.03 39.50
C ARG A 516 -55.59 25.85 38.10
N LYS A 517 -56.18 26.40 37.05
CA LYS A 517 -55.65 26.37 35.67
C LYS A 517 -54.60 27.47 35.43
N SER A 518 -54.67 28.58 36.17
CA SER A 518 -53.75 29.73 36.04
C SER A 518 -52.29 29.38 36.37
N LEU A 519 -52.06 28.47 37.33
CA LEU A 519 -50.72 27.99 37.67
C LEU A 519 -50.12 27.12 36.55
N THR A 520 -50.95 26.33 35.85
CA THR A 520 -50.54 25.49 34.72
C THR A 520 -49.95 26.31 33.58
N ASP A 521 -50.47 27.51 33.31
CA ASP A 521 -49.94 28.42 32.29
C ASP A 521 -48.54 28.96 32.63
N THR A 522 -48.17 29.06 33.91
CA THR A 522 -46.81 29.48 34.30
C THR A 522 -45.76 28.38 34.08
N VAL A 523 -46.18 27.11 34.15
CA VAL A 523 -45.34 25.95 33.78
C VAL A 523 -45.21 25.87 32.26
N ARG A 524 -46.31 26.06 31.53
CA ARG A 524 -46.32 26.13 30.06
C ARG A 524 -45.37 27.21 29.51
N GLN A 525 -45.26 28.37 30.17
CA GLN A 525 -44.29 29.42 29.80
C GLN A 525 -42.81 29.03 29.96
N GLN A 526 -42.48 27.93 30.66
CA GLN A 526 -41.11 27.38 30.67
C GLN A 526 -40.93 26.28 29.61
N GLU A 527 -41.94 25.47 29.33
CA GLU A 527 -41.93 24.51 28.22
C GLU A 527 -41.88 25.19 26.84
N GLU A 528 -42.54 26.34 26.67
CA GLU A 528 -42.48 27.12 25.43
C GLU A 528 -41.07 27.69 25.18
N LYS A 529 -40.31 28.02 26.24
CA LYS A 529 -38.89 28.43 26.11
C LYS A 529 -37.94 27.27 25.85
N ALA A 530 -38.28 26.05 26.28
CA ALA A 530 -37.55 24.86 25.85
C ALA A 530 -37.75 24.64 24.34
N LYS A 531 -38.99 24.78 23.85
CA LYS A 531 -39.33 24.67 22.42
C LYS A 531 -38.72 25.78 21.55
N GLU A 532 -38.53 27.00 22.07
CA GLU A 532 -37.77 28.05 21.34
C GLU A 532 -36.29 27.68 21.13
N LEU A 533 -35.66 26.93 22.06
CA LEU A 533 -34.30 26.43 21.89
C LEU A 533 -34.24 25.23 20.93
N GLU A 534 -35.24 24.35 20.99
CA GLU A 534 -35.39 23.18 20.12
C GLU A 534 -35.64 23.60 18.66
N ALA A 535 -36.54 24.55 18.42
CA ALA A 535 -36.77 25.16 17.11
C ALA A 535 -35.56 25.96 16.59
N MET A 536 -34.69 26.47 17.47
CA MET A 536 -33.41 27.07 17.07
C MET A 536 -32.37 26.04 16.62
N ILE A 537 -32.52 24.77 17.02
CA ILE A 537 -31.73 23.64 16.52
C ILE A 537 -32.27 23.23 15.15
N GLU A 538 -33.58 22.95 15.01
CA GLU A 538 -34.19 22.64 13.70
C GLU A 538 -33.92 23.72 12.64
N LEU A 539 -34.05 25.01 12.97
CA LEU A 539 -33.80 26.11 12.01
C LEU A 539 -32.30 26.30 11.69
N LYS A 540 -31.39 25.74 12.50
CA LYS A 540 -29.96 25.60 12.13
C LYS A 540 -29.75 24.38 11.24
N GLU A 541 -30.38 23.26 11.52
CA GLU A 541 -30.30 22.03 10.72
C GLU A 541 -30.91 22.22 9.33
N GLU A 542 -32.02 22.97 9.20
CA GLU A 542 -32.58 23.37 7.91
C GLU A 542 -31.62 24.30 7.13
N LYS A 543 -30.90 25.21 7.82
CA LYS A 543 -29.87 26.05 7.19
C LYS A 543 -28.62 25.27 6.79
N VAL A 544 -28.25 24.22 7.53
CA VAL A 544 -27.23 23.26 7.10
C VAL A 544 -27.72 22.50 5.88
N GLY A 545 -28.96 21.98 5.89
CA GLY A 545 -29.59 21.30 4.76
C GLY A 545 -29.71 22.15 3.50
N GLU A 546 -30.02 23.45 3.64
CA GLU A 546 -29.98 24.46 2.58
C GLU A 546 -28.59 24.60 1.95
N LEU A 547 -27.54 24.71 2.79
CA LEU A 547 -26.16 24.85 2.34
C LEU A 547 -25.63 23.56 1.71
N GLU A 548 -25.98 22.39 2.26
CA GLU A 548 -25.69 21.10 1.66
C GLU A 548 -26.44 20.88 0.35
N ARG A 549 -27.69 21.36 0.20
CA ARG A 549 -28.44 21.26 -1.06
C ARG A 549 -27.75 22.11 -2.14
N LYS A 550 -27.33 23.33 -1.79
CA LYS A 550 -26.55 24.22 -2.66
C LYS A 550 -25.11 23.74 -2.91
N LEU A 551 -24.58 22.84 -2.07
CA LEU A 551 -23.34 22.11 -2.32
C LEU A 551 -23.60 20.98 -3.33
N ARG A 552 -24.58 20.10 -3.07
CA ARG A 552 -24.98 19.00 -3.96
C ARG A 552 -25.42 19.48 -5.37
N GLU A 553 -26.06 20.65 -5.48
CA GLU A 553 -26.36 21.31 -6.76
C GLU A 553 -25.13 21.85 -7.48
N LYS A 554 -24.11 22.32 -6.74
CA LYS A 554 -22.83 22.73 -7.35
C LYS A 554 -22.01 21.52 -7.76
N ASP A 555 -22.02 20.44 -6.99
CA ASP A 555 -21.33 19.20 -7.32
C ASP A 555 -21.98 18.51 -8.53
N SER A 556 -23.33 18.54 -8.65
CA SER A 556 -24.01 18.06 -9.86
C SER A 556 -23.75 18.97 -11.09
N GLY A 557 -23.64 20.28 -10.91
CA GLY A 557 -23.20 21.22 -11.96
C GLY A 557 -21.72 21.06 -12.35
N ILE A 558 -20.85 20.68 -11.42
CA ILE A 558 -19.46 20.31 -11.69
C ILE A 558 -19.41 18.98 -12.45
N LEU A 559 -20.28 18.03 -12.12
CA LEU A 559 -20.42 16.77 -12.86
C LEU A 559 -20.95 17.01 -14.28
N SER A 560 -21.98 17.85 -14.49
CA SER A 560 -22.46 18.18 -15.84
C SER A 560 -21.40 18.92 -16.66
N LEU A 561 -20.67 19.89 -16.08
CA LEU A 561 -19.52 20.53 -16.72
C LEU A 561 -18.35 19.56 -16.97
N SER A 562 -18.22 18.46 -16.20
CA SER A 562 -17.26 17.39 -16.48
C SER A 562 -17.72 16.49 -17.64
N GLU A 563 -19.03 16.28 -17.79
CA GLU A 563 -19.63 15.53 -18.89
C GLU A 563 -19.60 16.33 -20.20
N GLU A 564 -19.88 17.62 -20.15
CA GLU A 564 -19.72 18.56 -21.27
C GLU A 564 -18.25 18.68 -21.70
N LYS A 565 -17.29 18.63 -20.75
CA LYS A 565 -15.86 18.54 -21.09
C LYS A 565 -15.49 17.19 -21.69
N ARG A 566 -16.01 16.07 -21.16
CA ARG A 566 -15.85 14.75 -21.78
C ARG A 566 -16.43 14.73 -23.20
N GLU A 567 -17.57 15.36 -23.42
CA GLU A 567 -18.21 15.45 -24.73
C GLU A 567 -17.46 16.38 -25.68
N ALA A 568 -17.02 17.57 -25.25
CA ALA A 568 -16.17 18.44 -26.05
C ALA A 568 -14.84 17.77 -26.44
N ILE A 569 -14.28 16.93 -25.56
CA ILE A 569 -13.12 16.09 -25.88
C ILE A 569 -13.50 14.98 -26.88
N ARG A 570 -14.64 14.29 -26.74
CA ARG A 570 -15.12 13.31 -27.73
C ARG A 570 -15.36 13.95 -29.11
N GLN A 571 -15.97 15.12 -29.16
CA GLN A 571 -16.20 15.91 -30.39
C GLN A 571 -14.87 16.32 -31.03
N LEU A 572 -13.87 16.74 -30.22
CA LEU A 572 -12.52 17.02 -30.70
C LEU A 572 -11.79 15.78 -31.20
N CYS A 573 -11.91 14.63 -30.53
CA CYS A 573 -11.37 13.36 -31.02
C CYS A 573 -12.01 12.98 -32.35
N ILE A 574 -13.34 13.00 -32.47
CA ILE A 574 -14.05 12.73 -33.73
C ILE A 574 -13.61 13.69 -34.86
N TRP A 575 -13.29 14.95 -34.53
CA TRP A 575 -12.77 15.90 -35.52
C TRP A 575 -11.30 15.67 -35.88
N ILE A 576 -10.47 15.23 -34.93
CA ILE A 576 -9.09 14.77 -35.17
C ILE A 576 -9.10 13.51 -36.03
N ASP A 577 -9.96 12.53 -35.71
CA ASP A 577 -10.13 11.27 -36.41
C ASP A 577 -10.66 11.51 -37.83
N PHE A 578 -11.64 12.40 -38.02
CA PHE A 578 -12.08 12.84 -39.36
C PHE A 578 -10.97 13.52 -40.17
N HIS A 579 -10.05 14.23 -39.51
CA HIS A 579 -8.84 14.76 -40.13
C HIS A 579 -7.75 13.69 -40.36
N HIS A 580 -7.77 12.59 -39.60
CA HIS A 580 -6.87 11.45 -39.71
C HIS A 580 -7.29 10.52 -40.85
N ASP A 581 -8.57 10.13 -40.91
CA ASP A 581 -9.22 9.45 -42.04
C ASP A 581 -8.87 10.16 -43.36
N ARG A 582 -9.08 11.49 -43.40
CA ARG A 582 -8.78 12.32 -44.57
C ARG A 582 -7.27 12.43 -44.90
N TYR A 583 -6.37 12.18 -43.95
CA TYR A 583 -4.93 12.15 -44.19
C TYR A 583 -4.46 10.76 -44.64
N GLU A 584 -5.01 9.70 -44.06
CA GLU A 584 -4.77 8.32 -44.46
C GLU A 584 -5.39 7.99 -45.83
N ASP A 585 -6.58 8.50 -46.17
CA ASP A 585 -7.14 8.45 -47.54
C ASP A 585 -6.22 9.12 -48.57
N LEU A 586 -5.61 10.26 -48.22
CA LEU A 586 -4.63 10.93 -49.07
C LEU A 586 -3.34 10.10 -49.23
N LYS A 587 -2.92 9.41 -48.17
CA LYS A 587 -1.70 8.61 -48.08
C LYS A 587 -1.85 7.26 -48.79
N ASP A 588 -2.99 6.57 -48.67
CA ASP A 588 -3.22 5.28 -49.33
C ASP A 588 -3.52 5.44 -50.83
N MET A 589 -4.12 6.57 -51.25
CA MET A 589 -4.13 6.96 -52.68
C MET A 589 -2.73 7.08 -53.28
N ILE A 590 -1.70 7.39 -52.48
CA ILE A 590 -0.30 7.46 -52.93
C ILE A 590 0.36 6.06 -52.93
N VAL A 591 0.03 5.21 -51.95
CA VAL A 591 0.59 3.84 -51.82
C VAL A 591 0.00 2.84 -52.83
N LYS A 592 -1.17 3.13 -53.42
CA LYS A 592 -1.84 2.35 -54.50
C LYS A 592 -1.07 2.21 -55.84
N ARG A 593 0.27 2.29 -55.83
CA ARG A 593 1.13 2.40 -57.02
C ARG A 593 2.39 1.52 -57.03
N ARG A 594 2.47 0.43 -56.26
CA ARG A 594 3.60 -0.52 -56.39
C ARG A 594 3.31 -1.98 -55.99
N GLY A 595 3.35 -2.87 -56.99
CA GLY A 595 3.67 -4.29 -56.84
C GLY A 595 2.59 -5.22 -56.26
N GLY A 596 2.44 -6.41 -56.85
CA GLY A 596 1.63 -7.50 -56.29
C GLY A 596 2.17 -8.86 -56.72
N ARG A 597 2.03 -9.88 -55.85
CA ARG A 597 2.25 -11.33 -56.03
C ARG A 597 2.18 -12.01 -54.65
N GLY A 598 1.93 -13.32 -54.60
CA GLY A 598 2.19 -14.14 -53.40
C GLY A 598 1.01 -15.04 -53.01
N GLN A 599 1.33 -16.27 -52.59
CA GLN A 599 0.36 -17.36 -52.36
C GLN A 599 0.40 -17.85 -50.90
N ILE A 600 -0.77 -18.29 -50.41
CA ILE A 600 -1.03 -19.55 -49.67
C ILE A 600 -0.30 -19.83 -48.33
N ALA A 601 -1.14 -20.17 -47.33
CA ALA A 601 -0.91 -21.00 -46.14
C ALA A 601 0.11 -20.57 -45.05
N ALA A 602 -0.43 -20.28 -43.86
CA ALA A 602 -0.45 -21.27 -42.78
C ALA A 602 -1.87 -21.33 -42.19
#